data_AF-A0A855H113-F1
#
_entry.id   AF-A0A855H113-F1
#
_cell.length_a   1.000
_cell.length_b   1.000
_cell.length_c   1.000
_cell.angle_alpha   90.00
_cell.angle_beta   90.00
_cell.angle_gamma   90.00
#
_symmetry.space_group_name_H-M   'P 1'
#
loop_
_entity.id
_entity.type
_entity.pdbx_description
1 polymer ?
#
loop_
_entity_poly.entity_id
_entity_poly.type
_entity_poly.pdbx_seq_one_letter_code
_entity_poly.pdbx_strand_id
1 'polypeptide(L)'
;MQHWKDQGLINTKDISDGYHTFGQLYHDRAVLFAVICNSYKDKAWKSKQHHDGTMFGEPGEMFIVGVETPQGQYTYHYHTNEYWDMYKVKELEFAPEWDGHTHEDIGRLFSLIEKM
;
A
#
# COMPACT_ATOMS: atom_id res chain seq x y z
N MET A 1 -0.63 -24.77 -3.53
CA MET A 1 -1.05 -23.52 -4.19
C MET A 1 0.10 -22.89 -4.99
N GLN A 2 1.28 -22.65 -4.40
CA GLN A 2 2.42 -22.06 -5.14
C GLN A 2 2.79 -22.84 -6.41
N HIS A 3 2.97 -24.17 -6.29
CA HIS A 3 3.21 -25.06 -7.45
C HIS A 3 2.22 -24.89 -8.62
N TRP A 4 0.94 -24.61 -8.32
CA TRP A 4 -0.10 -24.41 -9.35
C TRP A 4 -0.07 -22.99 -9.95
N LYS A 5 0.36 -21.99 -9.17
CA LYS A 5 0.62 -20.65 -9.70
C LYS A 5 1.80 -20.67 -10.67
N ASP A 6 2.87 -21.37 -10.30
CA ASP A 6 4.10 -21.46 -11.11
C ASP A 6 3.84 -22.13 -12.47
N GLN A 7 2.84 -23.02 -12.53
CA GLN A 7 2.36 -23.66 -13.76
C GLN A 7 1.30 -22.85 -14.52
N GLY A 8 0.93 -21.66 -14.04
CA GLY A 8 -0.12 -20.82 -14.65
C GLY A 8 -1.54 -21.40 -14.54
N LEU A 9 -1.76 -22.39 -13.68
CA LEU A 9 -3.05 -23.06 -13.52
C LEU A 9 -4.02 -22.27 -12.62
N ILE A 10 -3.49 -21.37 -11.79
CA ILE A 10 -4.28 -20.52 -10.90
C ILE A 10 -3.71 -19.11 -10.90
N ASN A 11 -4.59 -18.13 -11.12
CA ASN A 11 -4.32 -16.73 -10.86
C ASN A 11 -5.01 -16.30 -9.57
N THR A 12 -4.26 -15.86 -8.57
CA THR A 12 -4.85 -15.42 -7.31
C THR A 12 -5.69 -14.16 -7.43
N LYS A 13 -5.44 -13.32 -8.43
CA LYS A 13 -6.28 -12.14 -8.69
C LYS A 13 -7.72 -12.55 -9.03
N ASP A 14 -7.94 -13.76 -9.56
CA ASP A 14 -9.24 -14.24 -10.02
C ASP A 14 -9.98 -15.10 -8.98
N ILE A 15 -9.35 -15.40 -7.84
CA ILE A 15 -10.01 -16.13 -6.75
C ILE A 15 -11.12 -15.24 -6.17
N SER A 16 -12.32 -15.79 -6.10
CA SER A 16 -13.53 -15.09 -5.67
C SER A 16 -14.19 -15.75 -4.46
N ASP A 17 -14.84 -14.93 -3.64
CA ASP A 17 -15.75 -15.36 -2.58
C ASP A 17 -17.23 -15.42 -3.02
N GLY A 18 -17.50 -15.18 -4.32
CA GLY A 18 -18.84 -15.10 -4.92
C GLY A 18 -19.36 -13.66 -5.09
N TYR A 19 -18.75 -12.67 -4.44
CA TYR A 19 -19.11 -11.25 -4.55
C TYR A 19 -17.97 -10.40 -5.10
N HIS A 20 -16.74 -10.70 -4.69
CA HIS A 20 -15.52 -10.00 -5.07
C HIS A 20 -14.45 -10.98 -5.50
N THR A 21 -13.46 -10.48 -6.24
CA THR A 21 -12.19 -11.16 -6.45
C THR A 21 -11.12 -10.53 -5.59
N PHE A 22 -10.05 -11.26 -5.26
CA PHE A 22 -8.91 -10.64 -4.58
C PHE A 22 -8.32 -9.49 -5.40
N GLY A 23 -8.21 -9.65 -6.72
CA GLY A 23 -7.73 -8.58 -7.60
C GLY A 23 -8.54 -7.30 -7.47
N GLN A 24 -9.88 -7.41 -7.45
CA GLN A 24 -10.77 -6.27 -7.23
C GLN A 24 -10.52 -5.62 -5.86
N LEU A 25 -10.49 -6.41 -4.77
CA LEU A 25 -10.29 -5.86 -3.43
C LEU A 25 -8.94 -5.16 -3.27
N TYR A 26 -7.87 -5.68 -3.88
CA TYR A 26 -6.56 -5.01 -3.91
C TYR A 26 -6.61 -3.68 -4.67
N HIS A 27 -7.29 -3.66 -5.82
CA HIS A 27 -7.45 -2.44 -6.62
C HIS A 27 -8.25 -1.38 -5.87
N ASP A 28 -9.42 -1.74 -5.33
CA ASP A 28 -10.29 -0.83 -4.59
C ASP A 28 -9.56 -0.24 -3.38
N ARG A 29 -8.80 -1.07 -2.64
CA ARG A 29 -7.94 -0.60 -1.53
C ARG A 29 -6.90 0.41 -1.99
N ALA A 30 -6.25 0.18 -3.12
CA ALA A 30 -5.27 1.11 -3.67
C ALA A 30 -5.91 2.47 -3.98
N VAL A 31 -7.07 2.47 -4.65
CA VAL A 31 -7.80 3.70 -5.00
C VAL A 31 -8.26 4.45 -3.75
N LEU A 32 -8.89 3.75 -2.79
CA LEU A 32 -9.35 4.35 -1.53
C LEU A 32 -8.19 4.96 -0.75
N PHE A 33 -7.07 4.25 -0.65
CA PHE A 33 -5.89 4.76 0.03
C PHE A 33 -5.25 5.93 -0.70
N ALA A 34 -5.27 5.95 -2.04
CA ALA A 34 -4.82 7.09 -2.83
C ALA A 34 -5.64 8.34 -2.55
N VAL A 35 -6.97 8.22 -2.39
CA VAL A 35 -7.83 9.34 -1.99
C VAL A 35 -7.42 9.89 -0.62
N ILE A 36 -7.15 9.02 0.36
CA ILE A 36 -6.70 9.44 1.70
C ILE A 36 -5.35 10.15 1.61
N CYS A 37 -4.32 9.52 1.05
CA CYS A 37 -2.98 10.10 0.92
C CYS A 37 -3.00 11.44 0.16
N ASN A 38 -3.77 11.52 -0.92
CA ASN A 38 -3.90 12.76 -1.70
C ASN A 38 -4.71 13.85 -0.99
N SER A 39 -5.51 13.51 0.02
CA SER A 39 -6.24 14.49 0.85
C SER A 39 -5.34 15.04 1.97
N TYR A 40 -4.42 14.22 2.48
CA TYR A 40 -3.47 14.57 3.55
C TYR A 40 -2.03 14.65 3.03
N LYS A 41 -1.80 15.39 1.94
CA LYS A 41 -0.52 15.40 1.20
C LYS A 41 0.67 15.84 2.05
N ASP A 42 0.44 16.67 3.06
CA ASP A 42 1.43 17.15 4.01
C ASP A 42 1.91 16.06 4.98
N LYS A 43 1.09 15.01 5.17
CA LYS A 43 1.38 13.85 6.03
C LYS A 43 1.70 12.58 5.25
N ALA A 44 1.49 12.58 3.94
CA ALA A 44 1.63 11.41 3.09
C ALA A 44 2.91 11.45 2.26
N TRP A 45 3.44 10.26 1.99
CA TRP A 45 4.68 10.07 1.27
C TRP A 45 4.68 8.76 0.47
N LYS A 46 5.55 8.65 -0.53
CA LYS A 46 5.82 7.41 -1.26
C LYS A 46 7.30 7.22 -1.48
N SER A 47 7.76 5.97 -1.55
CA SER A 47 9.15 5.61 -1.84
C SER A 47 9.24 4.29 -2.60
N LYS A 48 10.28 4.12 -3.41
CA LYS A 48 10.62 2.85 -4.07
C LYS A 48 11.52 1.95 -3.22
N GLN A 49 11.97 2.43 -2.06
CA GLN A 49 12.84 1.68 -1.14
C GLN A 49 12.37 1.84 0.30
N HIS A 50 12.51 0.76 1.08
CA HIS A 50 12.39 0.79 2.54
C HIS A 50 13.51 1.63 3.16
N HIS A 51 13.44 1.85 4.47
CA HIS A 51 14.46 2.61 5.21
C HIS A 51 15.89 2.04 5.04
N ASP A 52 16.02 0.72 4.84
CA ASP A 52 17.28 -0.01 4.71
C ASP A 52 17.73 -0.20 3.24
N GLY A 53 17.03 0.41 2.29
CA GLY A 53 17.30 0.30 0.86
C GLY A 53 16.75 -0.97 0.19
N THR A 54 16.09 -1.86 0.94
CA THR A 54 15.43 -3.05 0.36
C THR A 54 14.07 -2.71 -0.23
N MET A 55 13.49 -3.63 -1.01
CA MET A 55 12.10 -3.57 -1.46
C MET A 55 11.60 -4.99 -1.78
N PHE A 56 10.28 -5.19 -1.78
CA PHE A 56 9.69 -6.43 -2.28
C PHE A 56 9.70 -6.49 -3.81
N GLY A 57 9.91 -7.69 -4.35
CA GLY A 57 9.98 -7.91 -5.79
C GLY A 57 11.32 -7.47 -6.39
N GLU A 58 11.36 -7.43 -7.72
CA GLU A 58 12.52 -6.95 -8.46
C GLU A 58 12.69 -5.42 -8.33
N PRO A 59 13.89 -4.87 -8.55
CA PRO A 59 14.13 -3.42 -8.45
C PRO A 59 13.14 -2.61 -9.30
N GLY A 60 12.34 -1.77 -8.63
CA GLY A 60 11.33 -0.91 -9.26
C GLY A 60 9.97 -1.56 -9.53
N GLU A 61 9.79 -2.86 -9.23
CA GLU A 61 8.51 -3.55 -9.38
C GLU A 61 7.45 -3.02 -8.41
N MET A 62 7.85 -2.77 -7.18
CA MET A 62 6.97 -2.30 -6.10
C MET A 62 7.40 -0.92 -5.59
N PHE A 63 6.45 -0.25 -4.96
CA PHE A 63 6.70 0.91 -4.12
C PHE A 63 5.89 0.81 -2.83
N ILE A 64 6.31 1.55 -1.83
CA ILE A 64 5.60 1.75 -0.57
C ILE A 64 5.03 3.16 -0.53
N VAL A 65 3.80 3.29 -0.02
CA VAL A 65 3.14 4.57 0.23
C VAL A 65 2.59 4.56 1.64
N GLY A 66 2.75 5.69 2.32
CA GLY A 66 2.37 5.87 3.71
C GLY A 66 1.69 7.18 3.99
N VAL A 67 0.99 7.21 5.12
CA VAL A 67 0.47 8.43 5.75
C VAL A 67 0.81 8.42 7.23
N GLU A 68 1.35 9.53 7.72
CA GLU A 68 1.61 9.76 9.14
C GLU A 68 0.29 10.13 9.82
N THR A 69 -0.11 9.34 10.82
CA THR A 69 -1.28 9.65 11.66
C THR A 69 -0.81 9.98 13.08
N PRO A 70 -1.61 10.71 13.89
CA PRO A 70 -1.31 10.90 15.31
C PRO A 70 -1.06 9.61 16.11
N GLN A 71 -1.57 8.47 15.65
CA GLN A 71 -1.37 7.15 16.30
C GLN A 71 -0.24 6.33 15.68
N GLY A 72 0.58 6.92 14.80
CA GLY A 72 1.66 6.25 14.07
C GLY A 72 1.38 6.15 12.57
N GLN A 73 2.34 5.64 11.81
CA GLN A 73 2.22 5.52 10.36
C GLN A 73 1.26 4.38 9.98
N TYR A 74 0.71 4.47 8.77
CA TYR A 74 0.04 3.35 8.11
C TYR A 74 0.45 3.30 6.65
N THR A 75 0.84 2.11 6.16
CA THR A 75 1.48 1.95 4.85
C THR A 75 0.94 0.78 4.04
N TYR A 76 1.11 0.84 2.73
CA TYR A 76 0.87 -0.26 1.82
C TYR A 76 1.93 -0.33 0.72
N HIS A 77 2.15 -1.55 0.24
CA HIS A 77 2.94 -1.83 -0.97
C HIS A 77 2.04 -2.08 -2.17
N TYR A 78 2.41 -1.50 -3.31
CA TYR A 78 1.71 -1.68 -4.58
C TYR A 78 2.69 -1.80 -5.74
N HIS A 79 2.24 -2.38 -6.84
CA HIS A 79 3.01 -2.42 -8.08
C HIS A 79 3.18 -1.01 -8.66
N THR A 80 4.41 -0.65 -9.01
CA THR A 80 4.77 0.69 -9.52
C THR A 80 4.06 0.99 -10.84
N ASN A 81 4.03 0.03 -11.77
CA ASN A 81 3.43 0.20 -13.10
C ASN A 81 1.90 0.42 -13.05
N GLU A 82 1.21 -0.15 -12.06
CA GLU A 82 -0.25 -0.07 -11.94
C GLU A 82 -0.70 1.17 -11.13
N TYR A 83 0.00 1.51 -10.03
CA TYR A 83 -0.56 2.43 -9.03
C TYR A 83 0.28 3.69 -8.73
N TRP A 84 1.55 3.76 -9.14
CA TRP A 84 2.46 4.84 -8.74
C TRP A 84 1.90 6.24 -8.97
N ASP A 85 1.26 6.43 -10.12
CA ASP A 85 0.74 7.73 -10.54
C ASP A 85 -0.57 8.12 -9.86
N MET A 86 -1.25 7.21 -9.15
CA MET A 86 -2.44 7.57 -8.36
C MET A 86 -2.07 8.41 -7.13
N TYR A 87 -0.85 8.25 -6.62
CA TYR A 87 -0.37 8.92 -5.41
C TYR A 87 0.43 10.18 -5.75
N LYS A 88 -0.21 11.35 -5.57
CA LYS A 88 0.36 12.68 -5.82
C LYS A 88 0.83 13.32 -4.51
N VAL A 89 1.75 12.63 -3.84
CA VAL A 89 2.32 12.97 -2.53
C VAL A 89 3.84 13.05 -2.62
N LYS A 90 4.50 13.47 -1.52
CA LYS A 90 5.96 13.63 -1.48
C LYS A 90 6.67 12.31 -1.80
N GLU A 91 7.58 12.32 -2.76
CA GLU A 91 8.49 11.20 -3.02
C GLU A 91 9.70 11.30 -2.09
N LEU A 92 10.04 10.20 -1.43
CA LEU A 92 11.21 10.06 -0.59
C LEU A 92 12.19 9.09 -1.24
N GLU A 93 13.49 9.30 -0.99
CA GLU A 93 14.53 8.36 -1.42
C GLU A 93 14.38 7.02 -0.68
N PHE A 94 14.16 7.07 0.64
CA PHE A 94 13.89 5.93 1.51
C PHE A 94 12.62 6.18 2.33
N ALA A 95 11.82 5.14 2.52
CA ALA A 95 10.69 5.19 3.45
C ALA A 95 11.18 5.41 4.90
N PRO A 96 10.35 6.01 5.78
CA PRO A 96 10.58 5.96 7.23
C PRO A 96 10.78 4.52 7.74
N GLU A 97 11.48 4.40 8.87
CA GLU A 97 11.64 3.12 9.56
C GLU A 97 10.26 2.56 9.95
N TRP A 98 10.05 1.26 9.76
CA TRP A 98 8.77 0.62 10.05
C TRP A 98 8.53 0.55 11.55
N ASP A 99 7.37 1.03 12.01
CA ASP A 99 7.00 1.11 13.43
C ASP A 99 6.32 -0.16 13.96
N GLY A 100 6.29 -1.24 13.16
CA GLY A 100 5.68 -2.50 13.54
C GLY A 100 4.17 -2.61 13.26
N HIS A 101 3.54 -1.62 12.61
CA HIS A 101 2.10 -1.67 12.31
C HIS A 101 1.73 -2.85 11.38
N THR A 102 0.53 -3.39 11.60
CA THR A 102 -0.03 -4.50 10.84
C THR A 102 -1.39 -4.14 10.23
N HIS A 103 -2.08 -5.10 9.60
CA HIS A 103 -3.44 -4.86 9.13
C HIS A 103 -4.44 -4.55 10.26
N GLU A 104 -4.15 -4.98 11.50
CA GLU A 104 -5.00 -4.72 12.67
C GLU A 104 -5.01 -3.23 13.05
N ASP A 105 -3.97 -2.49 12.67
CA ASP A 105 -3.80 -1.07 12.93
C ASP A 105 -4.55 -0.15 11.95
N ILE A 106 -5.38 -0.69 11.04
CA ILE A 106 -6.09 0.12 10.03
C ILE A 106 -6.93 1.25 10.66
N GLY A 107 -7.38 1.08 11.90
CA GLY A 107 -8.11 2.08 12.67
C GLY A 107 -7.33 3.37 12.93
N ARG A 108 -5.98 3.36 12.86
CA ARG A 108 -5.15 4.58 13.00
C ARG A 108 -5.55 5.68 12.02
N LEU A 109 -6.10 5.31 10.86
CA LEU A 109 -6.61 6.26 9.86
C LEU A 109 -7.72 7.18 10.40
N PHE A 110 -8.53 6.74 11.37
CA PHE A 110 -9.53 7.61 11.99
C PHE A 110 -8.92 8.81 12.71
N SER A 111 -7.70 8.67 13.23
CA SER A 111 -6.99 9.78 13.88
C SER A 111 -6.59 10.91 12.92
N LEU A 112 -6.75 10.73 11.60
CA LEU A 112 -6.61 11.81 10.60
C LEU A 112 -7.79 12.79 10.59
N ILE A 113 -8.97 12.38 11.05
CA ILE A 113 -10.20 13.20 11.06
C ILE A 113 -10.69 13.54 12.47
N GLU A 114 -10.25 12.81 13.48
CA GLU A 114 -10.58 13.12 14.87
C GLU A 114 -9.96 14.48 15.26
N LYS A 115 -10.78 15.35 15.85
CA LYS A 115 -10.27 16.57 16.47
C LYS A 115 -9.69 16.17 17.82
N MET A 116 -8.42 16.52 18.05
CA MET A 116 -7.85 16.59 19.40
C MET A 116 -8.69 17.51 20.28
#